data_AF-A0A662XXX2-F1
#
_entry.id   AF-A0A662XXX2-F1
#
_cell.length_a   1.000
_cell.length_b   1.000
_cell.length_c   1.000
_cell.angle_alpha   90.00
_cell.angle_beta   90.00
_cell.angle_gamma   90.00
#
_symmetry.space_group_name_H-M   'P 1'
#
loop_
_entity.id
_entity.type
_entity.pdbx_description
1 polymer ?
#
loop_
_entity_poly.entity_id
_entity_poly.type
_entity_poly.pdbx_seq_one_letter_code
_entity_poly.pdbx_strand_id
1 'polypeptide(L)'
;MLRDNRIAVAAVEFLAVHSAIGGLSSWTLSLPLPEQLTYRLVIKNGDALMPCRNKAPPVDFVFRVADGWRVLMAMVQERFESKLPGQWSTDFAVMLKGSKGSAQNEFVRLCQGPEAFRAQLQTVWHTARLTSEGQAGFVLMLFVYVPKAEQPITMRRPTATRIKEQMPRVASHLQQHGVPTGGGTHTHHTACARHFGRLGRLAFHPPDQDMADMDHLDE
;
A
#
# COMPACT_ATOMS: atom_id res chain seq x y z
N MET A 1 -32.35 -14.59 -1.70
CA MET A 1 -32.56 -13.59 -0.63
C MET A 1 -31.34 -12.66 -0.59
N LEU A 2 -31.33 -11.66 -1.48
CA LEU A 2 -30.37 -10.55 -1.46
C LEU A 2 -31.07 -9.41 -0.71
N ARG A 3 -30.55 -9.00 0.45
CA ARG A 3 -30.97 -7.75 1.10
C ARG A 3 -29.91 -6.70 0.78
N ASP A 4 -30.35 -5.64 0.11
CA ASP A 4 -29.57 -4.50 -0.33
C ASP A 4 -28.78 -3.84 0.80
N ASN A 5 -27.45 -3.99 0.75
CA ASN A 5 -26.49 -3.28 1.61
C ASN A 5 -26.31 -1.80 1.21
N ARG A 6 -27.05 -1.31 0.21
CA ARG A 6 -26.94 0.07 -0.30
C ARG A 6 -27.56 1.13 0.62
N ILE A 7 -28.35 0.73 1.62
CA ILE A 7 -29.00 1.65 2.57
C ILE A 7 -27.98 2.23 3.58
N ALA A 8 -26.92 1.51 3.91
CA ALA A 8 -25.94 1.97 4.92
C ALA A 8 -25.02 3.10 4.40
N VAL A 9 -24.69 3.10 3.11
CA VAL A 9 -23.85 4.15 2.50
C VAL A 9 -24.66 5.43 2.28
N ALA A 10 -25.92 5.30 1.84
CA ALA A 10 -26.82 6.44 1.71
C ALA A 10 -27.11 7.13 3.06
N ALA A 11 -27.16 6.40 4.17
CA ALA A 11 -27.41 6.98 5.49
C ALA A 11 -26.28 7.92 5.97
N VAL A 12 -25.02 7.65 5.59
CA VAL A 12 -23.88 8.51 5.98
C VAL A 12 -23.86 9.82 5.19
N GLU A 13 -24.25 9.80 3.91
CA GLU A 13 -24.40 11.02 3.11
C GLU A 13 -25.69 11.78 3.44
N PHE A 14 -26.80 11.09 3.75
CA PHE A 14 -28.08 11.75 4.03
C PHE A 14 -28.13 12.43 5.41
N LEU A 15 -27.41 11.91 6.42
CA LEU A 15 -27.30 12.54 7.74
C LEU A 15 -26.34 13.75 7.75
N ALA A 16 -25.37 13.81 6.84
CA ALA A 16 -24.49 14.98 6.70
C ALA A 16 -25.20 16.17 6.03
N VAL A 17 -26.15 15.90 5.13
CA VAL A 17 -26.90 16.96 4.41
C VAL A 17 -28.10 17.50 5.22
N HIS A 18 -28.71 16.69 6.10
CA HIS A 18 -29.89 17.12 6.87
C HIS A 18 -29.62 17.87 8.18
N SER A 19 -28.35 18.04 8.59
CA SER A 19 -28.05 18.89 9.76
C SER A 19 -28.19 20.40 9.48
N ALA A 20 -28.52 20.81 8.25
CA ALA A 20 -28.65 22.20 7.83
C ALA A 20 -30.10 22.71 7.68
N ILE A 21 -31.12 21.88 7.84
CA ILE A 21 -32.52 22.31 7.66
C ILE A 21 -33.34 21.86 8.86
N GLY A 22 -33.74 22.83 9.67
CA GLY A 22 -34.47 22.62 10.91
C GLY A 22 -35.85 22.00 10.70
N GLY A 23 -36.24 21.19 11.70
CA GLY A 23 -37.64 20.86 11.98
C GLY A 23 -38.17 19.63 11.25
N LEU A 24 -38.16 18.48 11.93
CA LEU A 24 -39.35 17.66 12.25
C LEU A 24 -38.91 16.45 13.09
N SER A 25 -39.70 16.16 14.11
CA SER A 25 -39.39 15.29 15.24
C SER A 25 -39.90 13.85 15.07
N SER A 26 -39.24 12.97 15.83
CA SER A 26 -39.60 11.59 16.19
C SER A 26 -39.31 10.51 15.14
N TRP A 27 -38.26 9.72 15.40
CA TRP A 27 -38.31 8.29 15.75
C TRP A 27 -36.89 7.71 15.62
N THR A 28 -36.04 7.94 16.61
CA THR A 28 -35.03 6.94 17.02
C THR A 28 -34.52 7.36 18.39
N LEU A 29 -34.72 6.52 19.40
CA LEU A 29 -33.84 6.53 20.56
C LEU A 29 -32.44 6.22 20.02
N SER A 30 -31.70 7.29 19.71
CA SER A 30 -30.27 7.23 19.41
C SER A 30 -29.63 6.61 20.64
N LEU A 31 -29.15 5.36 20.50
CA LEU A 31 -28.44 4.71 21.59
C LEU A 31 -27.24 5.60 21.94
N PRO A 32 -27.06 5.94 23.22
CA PRO A 32 -25.93 6.78 23.60
C PRO A 32 -24.64 6.08 23.18
N LEU A 33 -23.68 6.87 22.71
CA LEU A 33 -22.32 6.36 22.55
C LEU A 33 -21.82 5.90 23.91
N PRO A 34 -21.17 4.73 24.00
CA PRO A 34 -20.52 4.32 25.22
C PRO A 34 -19.39 5.29 25.55
N GLU A 35 -18.97 5.34 26.82
CA GLU A 35 -17.84 6.18 27.21
C GLU A 35 -16.55 5.79 26.47
N GLN A 36 -16.37 4.49 26.23
CA GLN A 36 -15.20 3.92 25.59
C GLN A 36 -15.59 3.00 24.43
N LEU A 37 -14.76 3.00 23.40
CA LEU A 37 -14.90 2.13 22.24
C LEU A 37 -13.56 1.42 21.98
N THR A 38 -13.65 0.16 21.60
CA THR A 38 -12.47 -0.59 21.13
C THR A 38 -12.31 -0.32 19.64
N TYR A 39 -11.10 0.10 19.26
CA TYR A 39 -10.68 0.30 17.88
C TYR A 39 -9.65 -0.75 17.50
N ARG A 40 -9.65 -1.12 16.22
CA ARG A 40 -8.61 -1.94 15.59
C ARG A 40 -8.03 -1.19 14.40
N LEU A 41 -6.76 -0.82 14.49
CA LEU A 41 -6.01 -0.23 13.39
C LEU A 41 -5.42 -1.32 12.50
N VAL A 42 -5.68 -1.21 11.19
CA VAL A 42 -5.12 -2.06 10.16
C VAL A 42 -4.32 -1.19 9.20
N ILE A 43 -3.02 -1.48 9.05
CA ILE A 43 -2.17 -0.79 8.09
C ILE A 43 -2.08 -1.62 6.82
N LYS A 44 -2.40 -1.00 5.69
CA LYS A 44 -2.48 -1.63 4.36
C LYS A 44 -1.32 -1.16 3.48
N ASN A 45 -0.84 -2.06 2.61
CA ASN A 45 0.19 -1.77 1.62
C ASN A 45 -0.42 -1.65 0.22
N GLY A 46 -0.40 -0.43 -0.35
CA GLY A 46 -0.99 -0.11 -1.64
C GLY A 46 -2.06 0.98 -1.54
N ASP A 47 -2.75 1.20 -2.65
CA ASP A 47 -3.68 2.31 -2.80
C ASP A 47 -4.92 2.14 -1.92
N ALA A 48 -5.46 3.27 -1.49
CA ALA A 48 -6.70 3.31 -0.73
C ALA A 48 -7.83 2.62 -1.53
N LEU A 49 -8.69 1.89 -0.81
CA LEU A 49 -9.90 1.26 -1.36
C LEU A 49 -9.68 0.13 -2.38
N MET A 50 -8.42 -0.17 -2.74
CA MET A 50 -8.05 -1.26 -3.65
C MET A 50 -7.63 -2.53 -2.90
N PRO A 51 -7.82 -3.74 -3.46
CA PRO A 51 -7.40 -4.99 -2.82
C PRO A 51 -5.93 -4.95 -2.42
N CYS A 52 -5.66 -5.02 -1.11
CA CYS A 52 -4.31 -4.85 -0.57
C CYS A 52 -4.06 -5.75 0.64
N ARG A 53 -2.77 -6.08 0.82
CA ARG A 53 -2.32 -6.90 1.95
C ARG A 53 -2.04 -6.02 3.16
N ASN A 54 -2.19 -6.62 4.34
CA ASN A 54 -1.79 -5.95 5.58
C ASN A 54 -0.26 -5.77 5.55
N LYS A 55 0.20 -4.55 5.87
CA LYS A 55 1.63 -4.22 5.96
C LYS A 55 2.22 -4.64 7.30
N ALA A 56 1.39 -4.68 8.34
CA ALA A 56 1.73 -5.10 9.70
C ALA A 56 0.53 -5.83 10.35
N PRO A 57 0.74 -6.58 11.45
CA PRO A 57 -0.36 -7.12 12.24
C PRO A 57 -1.31 -6.00 12.73
N PRO A 58 -2.64 -6.23 12.76
CA PRO A 58 -3.57 -5.28 13.34
C PRO A 58 -3.28 -4.97 14.81
N VAL A 59 -3.67 -3.78 15.25
CA VAL A 59 -3.43 -3.31 16.63
C VAL A 59 -4.74 -2.83 17.22
N ASP A 60 -5.10 -3.39 18.37
CA ASP A 60 -6.30 -2.98 19.12
C ASP A 60 -5.93 -1.94 20.17
N PHE A 61 -6.82 -0.98 20.40
CA PHE A 61 -6.70 0.00 21.47
C PHE A 61 -8.07 0.51 21.89
N VAL A 62 -8.17 0.92 23.15
CA VAL A 62 -9.39 1.51 23.71
C VAL A 62 -9.28 3.04 23.63
N PHE A 63 -10.36 3.70 23.23
CA PHE A 63 -10.44 5.15 23.11
C PHE A 63 -11.67 5.67 23.84
N ARG A 64 -11.50 6.76 24.59
CA ARG A 64 -12.60 7.45 25.27
C ARG A 64 -13.26 8.44 24.33
N VAL A 65 -14.56 8.30 24.12
CA VAL A 65 -15.33 9.12 23.18
C VAL A 65 -15.26 10.61 23.51
N ALA A 66 -15.18 10.96 24.79
CA ALA A 66 -15.10 12.34 25.27
C ALA A 66 -13.81 13.06 24.85
N ASP A 67 -12.72 12.33 24.56
CA ASP A 67 -11.43 12.91 24.21
C ASP A 67 -11.41 13.49 22.78
N GLY A 68 -12.38 13.07 21.96
CA GLY A 68 -12.65 13.65 20.65
C GLY A 68 -11.62 13.32 19.56
N TRP A 69 -11.88 13.87 18.37
CA TRP A 69 -11.19 13.51 17.13
C TRP A 69 -9.66 13.71 17.19
N ARG A 70 -9.19 14.82 17.78
CA ARG A 70 -7.74 15.14 17.82
C ARG A 70 -6.95 14.08 18.59
N VAL A 71 -7.50 13.61 19.72
CA VAL A 71 -6.86 12.60 20.56
C VAL A 71 -6.88 11.25 19.85
N LEU A 72 -7.99 10.88 19.22
CA LEU A 72 -8.04 9.65 18.41
C LEU A 72 -6.96 9.65 17.33
N MET A 73 -6.79 10.76 16.58
CA MET A 73 -5.78 10.85 15.54
C MET A 73 -4.35 10.75 16.07
N ALA A 74 -4.07 11.36 17.22
CA ALA A 74 -2.77 11.23 17.89
C ALA A 74 -2.49 9.77 18.29
N MET A 75 -3.50 9.06 18.82
CA MET A 75 -3.38 7.64 19.14
C MET A 75 -3.18 6.79 17.88
N VAL A 76 -3.91 7.07 16.79
CA VAL A 76 -3.72 6.36 15.52
C VAL A 76 -2.30 6.55 14.99
N GLN A 77 -1.77 7.76 15.02
CA GLN A 77 -0.39 8.04 14.65
C GLN A 77 0.60 7.30 15.54
N GLU A 78 0.45 7.35 16.87
CA GLU A 78 1.30 6.64 17.82
C GLU A 78 1.32 5.12 17.56
N ARG A 79 0.14 4.52 17.36
CA ARG A 79 0.01 3.08 17.07
C ARG A 79 0.56 2.74 15.69
N PHE A 80 0.42 3.62 14.70
CA PHE A 80 1.03 3.47 13.39
C PHE A 80 2.56 3.48 13.50
N GLU A 81 3.15 4.50 14.14
CA GLU A 81 4.59 4.67 14.33
C GLU A 81 5.20 3.48 15.09
N SER A 82 4.47 2.91 16.05
CA SER A 82 4.91 1.68 16.74
C SER A 82 5.06 0.46 15.83
N LYS A 83 4.39 0.45 14.66
CA LYS A 83 4.42 -0.65 13.69
C LYS A 83 5.31 -0.35 12.50
N LEU A 84 5.36 0.90 12.06
CA LEU A 84 6.14 1.38 10.93
C LEU A 84 6.82 2.72 11.28
N PRO A 85 7.91 2.69 12.05
CA PRO A 85 8.59 3.90 12.49
C PRO A 85 9.05 4.77 11.32
N GLY A 86 8.81 6.09 11.42
CA GLY A 86 9.24 7.10 10.46
C GLY A 86 8.49 7.08 9.12
N GLN A 87 7.40 6.31 9.01
CA GLN A 87 6.61 6.23 7.77
C GLN A 87 5.29 6.99 7.85
N TRP A 88 4.92 7.58 9.00
CA TRP A 88 3.69 8.34 9.10
C TRP A 88 3.74 9.58 8.20
N SER A 89 2.64 9.85 7.52
CA SER A 89 2.41 11.08 6.78
C SER A 89 1.07 11.67 7.19
N THR A 90 1.00 13.00 7.32
CA THR A 90 -0.23 13.74 7.55
C THR A 90 -1.22 13.64 6.38
N ASP A 91 -0.74 13.25 5.20
CA ASP A 91 -1.57 13.08 4.01
C ASP A 91 -2.33 11.74 4.01
N PHE A 92 -1.99 10.83 4.91
CA PHE A 92 -2.68 9.55 5.02
C PHE A 92 -4.12 9.75 5.50
N ALA A 93 -5.05 9.32 4.65
CA ALA A 93 -6.45 9.21 5.03
C ALA A 93 -6.63 8.03 6.01
N VAL A 94 -7.24 8.31 7.16
CA VAL A 94 -7.76 7.27 8.05
C VAL A 94 -9.16 6.91 7.57
N MET A 95 -9.33 5.66 7.14
CA MET A 95 -10.59 5.14 6.65
C MET A 95 -11.27 4.29 7.72
N LEU A 96 -12.59 4.36 7.78
CA LEU A 96 -13.45 3.65 8.71
C LEU A 96 -14.29 2.63 7.94
N LYS A 97 -14.33 1.39 8.44
CA LYS A 97 -15.26 0.39 7.94
C LYS A 97 -16.58 0.50 8.67
N GLY A 98 -17.63 0.93 7.97
CA GLY A 98 -18.93 1.25 8.57
C GLY A 98 -19.76 0.04 9.04
N SER A 99 -19.53 -1.16 8.48
CA SER A 99 -20.23 -2.38 8.89
C SER A 99 -19.37 -3.64 8.71
N LYS A 100 -19.70 -4.75 9.37
CA LYS A 100 -18.98 -6.04 9.27
C LYS A 100 -18.81 -6.52 7.82
N GLY A 101 -19.85 -6.34 7.01
CA GLY A 101 -19.91 -6.80 5.61
C GLY A 101 -19.46 -5.79 4.56
N SER A 102 -19.13 -4.56 4.94
CA SER A 102 -18.73 -3.53 3.97
C SER A 102 -17.51 -3.96 3.17
N ALA A 103 -17.61 -3.83 1.84
CA ALA A 103 -16.50 -4.04 0.95
C ALA A 103 -15.45 -2.93 1.13
N GLN A 104 -14.20 -3.20 0.77
CA GLN A 104 -13.10 -2.27 1.03
C GLN A 104 -13.30 -0.91 0.32
N ASN A 105 -13.90 -0.92 -0.87
CA ASN A 105 -14.23 0.27 -1.64
C ASN A 105 -15.40 1.08 -1.07
N GLU A 106 -16.10 0.56 -0.05
CA GLU A 106 -17.17 1.25 0.67
C GLU A 106 -16.69 1.86 1.99
N PHE A 107 -15.39 1.76 2.30
CA PHE A 107 -14.86 2.39 3.51
C PHE A 107 -14.93 3.91 3.35
N VAL A 108 -15.34 4.59 4.41
CA VAL A 108 -15.52 6.04 4.44
C VAL A 108 -14.35 6.70 5.15
N ARG A 109 -13.98 7.92 4.75
CA ARG A 109 -12.95 8.66 5.48
C ARG A 109 -13.47 9.04 6.87
N LEU A 110 -12.61 9.00 7.88
CA LEU A 110 -12.92 9.50 9.21
C LEU A 110 -13.21 11.01 9.14
N CYS A 111 -14.39 11.42 9.60
CA CYS A 111 -14.80 12.82 9.56
C CYS A 111 -13.89 13.68 10.46
N GLN A 112 -13.49 14.84 9.97
CA GLN A 112 -12.70 15.81 10.74
C GLN A 112 -13.62 16.75 11.52
N GLY A 113 -13.16 17.15 12.71
CA GLY A 113 -13.90 18.04 13.60
C GLY A 113 -14.82 17.30 14.58
N PRO A 114 -15.10 17.90 15.76
CA PRO A 114 -15.72 17.21 16.89
C PRO A 114 -17.15 16.73 16.58
N GLU A 115 -18.00 17.58 15.98
CA GLU A 115 -19.40 17.24 15.73
C GLU A 115 -19.56 16.18 14.63
N ALA A 116 -18.88 16.36 13.49
CA ALA A 116 -18.94 15.42 12.38
C ALA A 116 -18.37 14.04 12.76
N PHE A 117 -17.27 14.02 13.50
CA PHE A 117 -16.71 12.79 14.05
C PHE A 117 -17.69 12.09 15.00
N ARG A 118 -18.30 12.83 15.93
CA ARG A 118 -19.27 12.28 16.89
C ARG A 118 -20.51 11.72 16.18
N ALA A 119 -21.04 12.42 15.18
CA ALA A 119 -22.16 11.94 14.37
C ALA A 119 -21.81 10.66 13.59
N GLN A 120 -20.59 10.59 13.03
CA GLN A 120 -20.10 9.39 12.35
C GLN A 120 -20.01 8.20 13.32
N LEU A 121 -19.46 8.41 14.53
CA LEU A 121 -19.41 7.39 15.57
C LEU A 121 -20.81 6.90 15.97
N GLN A 122 -21.76 7.82 16.18
CA GLN A 122 -23.15 7.46 16.51
C GLN A 122 -23.77 6.57 15.43
N THR A 123 -23.55 6.92 14.16
CA THR A 123 -24.10 6.17 13.02
C THR A 123 -23.56 4.74 12.97
N VAL A 124 -22.24 4.58 13.13
CA VAL A 124 -21.61 3.26 13.11
C VAL A 124 -21.97 2.44 14.35
N TRP A 125 -22.02 3.08 15.53
CA TRP A 125 -22.47 2.45 16.78
C TRP A 125 -23.91 1.95 16.69
N HIS A 126 -24.80 2.75 16.11
CA HIS A 126 -26.18 2.36 15.88
C HIS A 126 -26.27 1.17 14.92
N THR A 127 -25.46 1.14 13.86
CA THR A 127 -25.39 0.02 12.92
C THR A 127 -24.88 -1.26 13.59
N ALA A 128 -23.95 -1.16 14.52
CA ALA A 128 -23.41 -2.31 15.27
C ALA A 128 -24.49 -3.11 16.00
N ARG A 129 -25.55 -2.45 16.51
CA ARG A 129 -26.66 -3.11 17.20
C ARG A 129 -27.44 -4.09 16.30
N LEU A 130 -27.37 -3.88 14.99
CA LEU A 130 -28.06 -4.69 14.00
C LEU A 130 -27.27 -5.96 13.64
N THR A 131 -26.06 -6.12 14.19
CA THR A 131 -25.22 -7.30 13.96
C THR A 131 -25.62 -8.46 14.88
N SER A 132 -25.31 -9.69 14.46
CA SER A 132 -25.59 -10.91 15.24
C SER A 132 -24.87 -10.95 16.59
N GLU A 133 -23.73 -10.28 16.71
CA GLU A 133 -22.93 -10.15 17.94
C GLU A 133 -23.35 -8.92 18.78
N GLY A 134 -24.29 -8.12 18.26
CA GLY A 134 -24.74 -6.89 18.87
C GLY A 134 -23.62 -5.88 19.10
N GLN A 135 -23.81 -5.05 20.13
CA GLN A 135 -22.88 -3.97 20.49
C GLN A 135 -21.76 -4.41 21.45
N ALA A 136 -21.95 -5.48 22.22
CA ALA A 136 -21.03 -5.88 23.29
C ALA A 136 -19.66 -6.33 22.77
N GLY A 137 -19.60 -6.90 21.56
CA GLY A 137 -18.36 -7.32 20.90
C GLY A 137 -17.90 -6.38 19.79
N PHE A 138 -18.48 -5.18 19.68
CA PHE A 138 -18.25 -4.31 18.53
C PHE A 138 -16.87 -3.65 18.59
N VAL A 139 -16.07 -3.85 17.54
CA VAL A 139 -14.75 -3.25 17.34
C VAL A 139 -14.79 -2.34 16.12
N LEU A 140 -14.42 -1.07 16.30
CA LEU A 140 -14.32 -0.09 15.22
C LEU A 140 -13.04 -0.31 14.42
N MET A 141 -13.19 -0.67 13.15
CA MET A 141 -12.05 -0.98 12.28
C MET A 141 -11.59 0.27 11.54
N LEU A 142 -10.34 0.69 11.79
CA LEU A 142 -9.66 1.77 11.10
C LEU A 142 -8.63 1.23 10.12
N PHE A 143 -8.48 1.89 8.98
CA PHE A 143 -7.54 1.53 7.93
C PHE A 143 -6.69 2.72 7.54
N VAL A 144 -5.38 2.52 7.52
CA VAL A 144 -4.41 3.48 6.98
C VAL A 144 -3.70 2.82 5.82
N TYR A 145 -3.62 3.52 4.69
CA TYR A 145 -3.03 3.01 3.46
C TYR A 145 -1.66 3.64 3.26
N VAL A 146 -0.63 2.81 3.17
CA VAL A 146 0.72 3.24 2.82
C VAL A 146 0.93 2.94 1.34
N PRO A 147 1.08 3.96 0.49
CA PRO A 147 1.39 3.76 -0.93
C PRO A 147 2.64 2.91 -1.09
N LYS A 148 2.66 2.10 -2.16
CA LYS A 148 3.90 1.42 -2.53
C LYS A 148 4.84 2.49 -3.09
N ALA A 149 6.07 2.52 -2.61
CA ALA A 149 7.11 3.24 -3.32
C ALA A 149 7.16 2.69 -4.74
N GLU A 150 7.12 3.56 -5.75
CA GLU A 150 7.44 3.19 -7.12
C GLU A 150 8.87 2.67 -7.09
N GLN A 151 9.04 1.36 -7.06
CA GLN A 151 10.36 0.79 -7.24
C GLN A 151 10.73 1.07 -8.69
N PRO A 152 11.86 1.76 -8.95
CA PRO A 152 12.41 1.77 -10.28
C PRO A 152 12.51 0.31 -10.71
N ILE A 153 12.03 0.01 -11.91
CA ILE A 153 12.06 -1.34 -12.46
C ILE A 153 13.54 -1.69 -12.63
N THR A 154 14.20 -2.21 -11.59
CA THR A 154 15.59 -2.59 -11.71
C THR A 154 15.59 -3.83 -12.58
N MET A 155 16.01 -3.68 -13.83
CA MET A 155 16.20 -4.82 -14.72
C MET A 155 17.29 -5.68 -14.06
N ARG A 156 16.87 -6.77 -13.38
CA ARG A 156 17.80 -7.64 -12.68
C ARG A 156 18.68 -8.33 -13.72
N ARG A 157 20.00 -8.16 -13.62
CA ARG A 157 20.94 -8.88 -14.48
C ARG A 157 20.65 -10.38 -14.35
N PRO A 158 20.39 -11.10 -15.45
CA PRO A 158 20.20 -12.55 -15.40
C PRO A 158 21.43 -13.20 -14.76
N THR A 159 21.22 -14.15 -13.84
CA THR A 159 22.32 -14.96 -13.29
C THR A 159 22.93 -15.81 -14.39
N ALA A 160 24.24 -16.08 -14.32
CA ALA A 160 24.93 -16.92 -15.31
C ALA A 160 24.24 -18.28 -15.50
N THR A 161 23.68 -18.85 -14.43
CA THR A 161 22.86 -20.07 -14.46
C THR A 161 21.61 -19.91 -15.32
N ARG A 162 20.84 -18.84 -15.09
CA ARG A 162 19.62 -18.56 -15.86
C ARG A 162 19.92 -18.27 -17.33
N ILE A 163 21.06 -17.63 -17.62
CA ILE A 163 21.53 -17.45 -19.00
C ILE A 163 21.79 -18.82 -19.63
N LYS A 164 22.61 -19.67 -18.99
CA LYS A 164 22.94 -21.01 -19.50
C LYS A 164 21.69 -21.88 -19.74
N GLU A 165 20.71 -21.84 -18.85
CA GLU A 165 19.46 -22.58 -18.99
C GLU A 165 18.58 -22.09 -20.16
N GLN A 166 18.60 -20.79 -20.44
CA GLN A 166 17.77 -20.20 -21.50
C GLN A 166 18.44 -20.21 -22.87
N MET A 167 19.76 -20.31 -22.94
CA MET A 167 20.52 -20.32 -24.20
C MET A 167 20.03 -21.36 -25.22
N PRO A 168 19.75 -22.63 -24.86
CA PRO A 168 19.24 -23.63 -25.82
C PRO A 168 17.87 -23.27 -26.39
N ARG A 169 17.01 -22.64 -25.58
CA ARG A 169 15.66 -22.22 -25.99
C ARG A 169 15.73 -21.05 -26.97
N VAL A 170 16.62 -20.09 -26.69
CA VAL A 170 16.90 -18.97 -27.60
C VAL A 170 17.53 -19.48 -28.89
N ALA A 171 18.50 -20.40 -28.83
CA ALA A 171 19.12 -20.97 -30.02
C ALA A 171 18.10 -21.71 -30.91
N SER A 172 17.22 -22.51 -30.31
CA SER A 172 16.15 -23.21 -31.03
C SER A 172 15.18 -22.24 -31.70
N HIS A 173 14.80 -21.17 -31.01
CA HIS A 173 13.92 -20.13 -31.54
C HIS A 173 14.58 -19.39 -32.72
N LEU A 174 15.85 -19.03 -32.60
CA LEU A 174 16.60 -18.37 -33.68
C LEU A 174 16.73 -19.28 -34.91
N GLN A 175 16.98 -20.58 -34.72
CA GLN A 175 17.02 -21.55 -35.83
C GLN A 175 15.67 -21.69 -36.54
N GLN A 176 14.56 -21.74 -35.79
CA GLN A 176 13.20 -21.79 -36.36
C GLN A 176 12.87 -20.57 -37.22
N HIS A 177 13.44 -19.41 -36.88
CA HIS A 177 13.28 -18.17 -37.63
C HIS A 177 14.40 -17.92 -38.66
N GLY A 178 15.21 -18.93 -38.97
CA GLY A 178 16.26 -18.84 -39.99
C GLY A 178 17.41 -17.90 -39.65
N VAL A 179 17.56 -17.53 -38.37
CA VAL A 179 18.65 -16.68 -37.89
C VAL A 179 19.88 -17.56 -37.64
N PRO A 180 21.01 -17.33 -38.34
CA PRO A 180 22.21 -18.15 -38.17
C PRO A 180 22.74 -18.04 -36.75
N THR A 181 22.85 -19.17 -36.05
CA THR A 181 23.35 -19.27 -34.67
C THR A 181 24.86 -19.48 -34.60
N GLY A 182 25.62 -18.79 -35.46
CA GLY A 182 27.07 -18.92 -35.59
C GLY A 182 27.82 -17.57 -35.55
N GLY A 183 28.80 -17.46 -34.65
CA GLY A 183 29.98 -16.59 -34.83
C GLY A 183 29.82 -15.08 -34.61
N GLY A 184 28.81 -14.61 -33.88
CA GLY A 184 28.65 -13.17 -33.58
C GLY A 184 29.54 -12.62 -32.46
N THR A 185 30.75 -13.14 -32.22
CA THR A 185 31.62 -12.68 -31.11
C THR A 185 32.84 -11.84 -31.51
N HIS A 186 33.13 -11.64 -32.81
CA HIS A 186 34.29 -10.82 -33.21
C HIS A 186 33.98 -9.53 -33.98
N THR A 187 32.74 -9.28 -34.41
CA THR A 187 32.41 -8.07 -35.18
C THR A 187 31.76 -6.94 -34.37
N HIS A 188 31.24 -7.23 -33.16
CA HIS A 188 30.62 -6.19 -32.33
C HIS A 188 31.63 -5.28 -31.62
N HIS A 189 32.84 -5.76 -31.29
CA HIS A 189 33.88 -4.90 -30.73
C HIS A 189 34.44 -3.90 -31.75
N THR A 190 34.57 -4.29 -33.03
CA THR A 190 35.09 -3.40 -34.08
C THR A 190 34.07 -2.33 -34.50
N ALA A 191 32.77 -2.64 -34.46
CA ALA A 191 31.72 -1.65 -34.74
C ALA A 191 31.57 -0.61 -33.61
N CYS A 192 31.74 -1.01 -32.35
CA CYS A 192 31.72 -0.08 -31.22
C CYS A 192 32.98 0.81 -31.18
N ALA A 193 34.15 0.27 -31.53
CA ALA A 193 35.39 1.06 -31.59
C ALA A 193 35.37 2.13 -32.70
N ARG A 194 34.71 1.88 -33.84
CA ARG A 194 34.61 2.86 -34.94
C ARG A 194 33.60 3.98 -34.69
N HIS A 195 32.61 3.80 -33.82
CA HIS A 195 31.63 4.85 -33.51
C HIS A 195 32.11 5.79 -32.38
N PHE A 196 32.94 5.29 -31.47
CA PHE A 196 33.56 6.10 -30.40
C PHE A 196 34.84 6.86 -30.82
N GLY A 197 35.33 6.68 -32.03
CA GLY A 197 36.49 7.42 -32.56
C GLY A 197 36.21 8.87 -33.00
N ARG A 198 34.95 9.33 -32.96
CA ARG A 198 34.57 10.69 -33.44
C ARG A 198 34.06 11.65 -32.37
N LEU A 199 34.12 11.28 -31.09
CA LEU A 199 33.92 12.20 -29.97
C LEU A 199 35.07 12.01 -28.99
N GLY A 200 35.76 13.12 -28.71
CA GLY A 200 37.13 13.14 -28.23
C GLY A 200 37.36 12.49 -26.86
N ARG A 201 38.59 11.97 -26.72
CA ARG A 201 39.42 12.01 -25.52
C ARG A 201 38.66 11.98 -24.18
N LEU A 202 38.32 10.78 -23.73
CA LEU A 202 38.45 10.44 -22.31
C LEU A 202 39.20 9.11 -22.24
N ALA A 203 40.44 9.20 -21.78
CA ALA A 203 41.32 8.06 -21.58
C ALA A 203 40.68 7.10 -20.56
N PHE A 204 40.21 5.96 -21.04
CA PHE A 204 39.93 4.82 -20.19
C PHE A 204 41.29 4.16 -19.91
N HIS A 205 41.85 4.43 -18.73
CA HIS A 205 42.98 3.66 -18.22
C HIS A 205 42.44 2.27 -17.82
N PRO A 206 42.90 1.16 -18.42
CA PRO A 206 42.59 -0.16 -17.89
C PRO A 206 43.28 -0.33 -16.52
N PRO A 207 42.64 -1.03 -15.56
CA PRO A 207 43.23 -1.31 -14.26
C PRO A 207 44.33 -2.37 -14.42
N ASP A 208 45.50 -2.06 -13.86
CA ASP A 208 46.54 -2.97 -13.36
C ASP A 208 46.78 -4.25 -14.17
N GLN A 209 47.61 -4.13 -15.20
CA GLN A 209 48.54 -5.20 -15.61
C GLN A 209 49.85 -5.00 -14.86
N ASP A 210 49.83 -5.23 -13.55
CA ASP A 210 51.03 -5.50 -12.76
C ASP A 210 50.81 -6.87 -12.10
N MET A 211 51.80 -7.76 -12.26
CA MET A 211 51.84 -9.19 -11.86
C MET A 211 51.50 -10.21 -12.94
N ALA A 212 52.37 -10.31 -13.94
CA ALA A 212 52.77 -11.60 -14.53
C ALA A 212 54.04 -11.42 -15.38
N ASP A 213 55.16 -11.06 -14.76
CA ASP A 213 56.50 -11.20 -15.34
C ASP A 213 57.52 -11.27 -14.20
N MET A 214 57.48 -12.37 -13.44
CA MET A 214 58.61 -12.82 -12.64
C MET A 214 58.43 -14.30 -12.32
N ASP A 215 58.56 -15.14 -13.34
CA ASP A 215 58.96 -16.53 -13.16
C ASP A 215 59.62 -17.00 -14.46
N HIS A 216 60.81 -17.59 -14.32
CA HIS A 216 61.68 -18.22 -15.32
C HIS A 216 62.78 -17.33 -15.92
N LEU A 217 63.85 -17.16 -15.16
CA LEU A 217 65.21 -17.40 -15.65
C LEU A 217 66.03 -18.04 -14.52
N ASP A 218 66.09 -19.38 -14.53
CA ASP A 218 67.19 -20.16 -13.96
C ASP A 218 68.11 -20.56 -15.12
N GLU A 219 69.31 -19.98 -15.15
CA GLU A 219 70.61 -20.66 -15.35
C GLU A 219 71.75 -19.73 -14.91
#